data_AF-A0A5K1JVY6-F1
#
_entry.id   AF-A0A5K1JVY6-F1
#
_cell.length_a   1.000
_cell.length_b   1.000
_cell.length_c   1.000
_cell.angle_alpha   90.00
_cell.angle_beta   90.00
_cell.angle_gamma   90.00
#
_symmetry.space_group_name_H-M   'P 1'
#
loop_
_entity.id
_entity.type
_entity.pdbx_description
1 polymer ?
#
loop_
_entity_poly.entity_id
_entity_poly.type
_entity_poly.pdbx_seq_one_letter_code
_entity_poly.pdbx_strand_id
1 'polypeptide(L)'
;MSFKSLASLLVFFATAQVASAALTRRVACPDGVHTATNAACCALFPVVDDLQQNLFDGGECGEETHESLRLTFHDAIGFSPALTAERQFGGGGADGSIISFESIETAFHANNGVDEIINVQKPFIAKHNMTAGDFIQLAGAVGFSNCAGAPRLEFLFGRPEATAPSPDLLVPEPFDTVDHILARFADAGFTPEEVVALIASHSTAAADHVDPSIPGTPFDSTFSSFDSQVFIEVQLRGTLFPGTGGNQGEVESPLRGEIRLQSDHD
;
A
#
# COMPACT_ATOMS: atom_id res chain seq x y z
N MET A 1 64.88 -17.05 37.18
CA MET A 1 64.35 -16.51 35.91
C MET A 1 63.38 -17.55 35.35
N SER A 2 62.16 -17.69 35.87
CA SER A 2 60.93 -16.98 35.46
C SER A 2 60.83 -16.73 33.96
N PHE A 3 60.08 -17.59 33.25
CA PHE A 3 59.12 -17.13 32.24
C PHE A 3 57.89 -18.03 32.29
N LYS A 4 56.76 -17.36 32.53
CA LYS A 4 55.41 -17.88 32.71
C LYS A 4 54.72 -18.01 31.35
N SER A 5 53.83 -19.00 31.28
CA SER A 5 52.52 -18.98 30.62
C SER A 5 52.41 -18.59 29.14
N LEU A 6 51.81 -19.46 28.33
CA LEU A 6 50.43 -19.25 27.87
C LEU A 6 49.90 -20.54 27.22
N ALA A 7 49.02 -21.25 27.93
CA ALA A 7 48.14 -22.25 27.34
C ALA A 7 46.86 -21.52 26.92
N SER A 8 46.67 -21.30 25.63
CA SER A 8 45.41 -20.77 25.10
C SER A 8 44.37 -21.90 25.12
N LEU A 9 43.53 -21.93 26.15
CA LEU A 9 42.25 -22.63 26.11
C LEU A 9 41.33 -21.87 25.15
N LEU A 10 41.08 -22.44 23.98
CA LEU A 10 39.95 -22.08 23.13
C LEU A 10 38.68 -22.65 23.77
N VAL A 11 37.97 -21.82 24.53
CA VAL A 11 36.62 -22.14 25.00
C VAL A 11 35.65 -21.83 23.86
N PHE A 12 35.21 -22.86 23.14
CA PHE A 12 34.06 -22.79 22.25
C PHE A 12 32.80 -22.63 23.11
N PHE A 13 32.31 -21.39 23.27
CA PHE A 13 30.94 -21.16 23.73
C PHE A 13 30.00 -21.40 22.55
N ALA A 14 29.42 -22.60 22.48
CA ALA A 14 28.25 -22.84 21.65
C ALA A 14 27.05 -22.15 22.32
N THR A 15 26.71 -20.95 21.89
CA THR A 15 25.43 -20.32 22.24
C THR A 15 24.33 -21.04 21.50
N ALA A 16 23.76 -22.08 22.11
CA ALA A 16 22.46 -22.59 21.72
C ALA A 16 21.43 -21.49 21.99
N GLN A 17 21.10 -20.70 20.96
CA GLN A 17 19.92 -19.86 21.01
C GLN A 17 18.72 -20.81 21.07
N VAL A 18 18.17 -20.99 22.27
CA VAL A 18 16.84 -21.55 22.44
C VAL A 18 15.90 -20.50 21.86
N ALA A 19 15.58 -20.64 20.58
CA ALA A 19 14.46 -19.93 19.99
C ALA A 19 13.22 -20.38 20.78
N SER A 20 12.75 -19.53 21.67
CA SER A 20 11.44 -19.70 22.29
C SER A 20 10.42 -19.41 21.20
N ALA A 21 10.19 -20.39 20.33
CA ALA A 21 9.01 -20.42 19.50
C ALA A 21 7.84 -20.58 20.47
N ALA A 22 7.29 -19.45 20.91
CA ALA A 22 6.04 -19.45 21.64
C ALA A 22 5.07 -20.30 20.83
N LEU A 23 4.51 -21.36 21.44
CA LEU A 23 3.44 -22.15 20.86
C LEU A 23 2.28 -21.19 20.62
N THR A 24 2.20 -20.58 19.43
CA THR A 24 1.09 -19.72 19.06
C THR A 24 -0.13 -20.62 18.96
N ARG A 25 -0.98 -20.57 19.99
CA ARG A 25 -2.21 -21.35 20.04
C ARG A 25 -3.02 -21.04 18.79
N ARG A 26 -3.37 -22.08 18.04
CA ARG A 26 -4.27 -21.97 16.89
C ARG A 26 -5.67 -22.45 17.25
N VAL A 27 -6.65 -21.88 16.59
CA VAL A 27 -8.06 -22.23 16.64
C VAL A 27 -8.41 -22.84 15.28
N ALA A 28 -9.07 -24.00 15.28
CA ALA A 28 -9.62 -24.57 14.06
C ALA A 28 -10.84 -23.74 13.63
N CYS A 29 -10.90 -23.36 12.36
CA CYS A 29 -12.02 -22.60 11.84
C CYS A 29 -13.23 -23.51 11.58
N PRO A 30 -14.46 -22.96 11.57
CA PRO A 30 -15.68 -23.76 11.40
C PRO A 30 -15.76 -24.51 10.06
N ASP A 31 -14.99 -24.09 9.06
CA ASP A 31 -14.88 -24.74 7.74
C ASP A 31 -14.20 -26.11 7.79
N GLY A 32 -13.49 -26.45 8.87
CA GLY A 32 -12.74 -27.70 9.02
C GLY A 32 -11.48 -27.80 8.14
N VAL A 33 -11.12 -26.72 7.44
CA VAL A 33 -9.96 -26.64 6.54
C VAL A 33 -8.89 -25.73 7.12
N HIS A 34 -9.29 -24.56 7.62
CA HIS A 34 -8.37 -23.52 8.04
C HIS A 34 -8.11 -23.50 9.54
N THR A 35 -7.00 -22.87 9.92
CA THR A 35 -6.67 -22.55 11.30
C THR A 35 -6.26 -21.10 11.41
N ALA A 36 -6.66 -20.43 12.49
CA ALA A 36 -6.29 -19.05 12.77
C ALA A 36 -5.68 -18.91 14.17
N THR A 37 -4.91 -17.86 14.41
CA THR A 37 -4.39 -17.53 15.74
C THR A 37 -5.45 -16.93 16.66
N ASN A 38 -6.47 -16.29 16.06
CA ASN A 38 -7.68 -15.79 16.73
C ASN A 38 -8.93 -16.27 15.97
N ALA A 39 -9.96 -16.73 16.68
CA ALA A 39 -11.20 -17.19 16.09
C ALA A 39 -11.91 -16.13 15.23
N ALA A 40 -11.74 -14.84 15.54
CA ALA A 40 -12.29 -13.73 14.76
C ALA A 40 -11.78 -13.73 13.31
N CYS A 41 -10.54 -14.18 13.07
CA CYS A 41 -9.95 -14.22 11.73
C CYS A 41 -10.52 -15.36 10.86
N CYS A 42 -11.25 -16.32 11.44
CA CYS A 42 -11.85 -17.40 10.64
C CYS A 42 -12.92 -16.88 9.67
N ALA A 43 -13.56 -15.75 9.98
CA ALA A 43 -14.53 -15.12 9.08
C ALA A 43 -13.88 -14.55 7.81
N LEU A 44 -12.55 -14.39 7.79
CA LEU A 44 -11.83 -13.78 6.67
C LEU A 44 -11.54 -14.77 5.54
N PHE A 45 -11.46 -16.08 5.79
CA PHE A 45 -11.13 -17.05 4.73
C PHE A 45 -12.14 -17.02 3.58
N PRO A 46 -13.47 -17.04 3.82
CA PRO A 46 -14.45 -16.89 2.73
C PRO A 46 -14.37 -15.55 1.99
N VAL A 47 -13.92 -14.48 2.67
CA VAL A 47 -13.70 -13.17 2.05
C VAL A 47 -12.51 -13.25 1.11
N VAL A 48 -11.39 -13.80 1.57
CA VAL A 48 -10.17 -13.97 0.77
C VAL A 48 -10.42 -14.86 -0.45
N ASP A 49 -11.17 -15.95 -0.30
CA ASP A 49 -11.54 -16.83 -1.42
C ASP A 49 -12.37 -16.06 -2.47
N ASP A 50 -13.33 -15.24 -2.03
CA ASP A 50 -14.18 -14.42 -2.90
C ASP A 50 -13.41 -13.29 -3.58
N LEU A 51 -12.48 -12.64 -2.87
CA LEU A 51 -11.57 -11.64 -3.41
C LEU A 51 -10.71 -12.24 -4.52
N GLN A 52 -10.04 -13.37 -4.24
CA GLN A 52 -9.18 -14.01 -5.23
C GLN A 52 -9.96 -14.45 -6.46
N GLN A 53 -11.15 -15.01 -6.29
CA GLN A 53 -11.92 -15.52 -7.41
C GLN A 53 -12.58 -14.42 -8.24
N ASN A 54 -13.13 -13.38 -7.59
CA ASN A 54 -14.08 -12.47 -8.22
C ASN A 54 -13.68 -10.99 -8.20
N LEU A 55 -12.69 -10.58 -7.39
CA LEU A 55 -12.09 -9.25 -7.47
C LEU A 55 -10.77 -9.28 -8.25
N PHE A 56 -9.94 -10.30 -8.04
CA PHE A 56 -8.60 -10.41 -8.63
C PHE A 56 -8.52 -11.50 -9.71
N ASP A 57 -9.59 -11.81 -10.41
CA ASP A 57 -9.61 -12.70 -11.60
C ASP A 57 -8.89 -14.05 -11.46
N GLY A 58 -8.97 -14.67 -10.28
CA GLY A 58 -8.27 -15.92 -9.99
C GLY A 58 -6.88 -15.74 -9.38
N GLY A 59 -6.61 -14.57 -8.79
CA GLY A 59 -5.37 -14.25 -8.08
C GLY A 59 -4.32 -13.57 -8.96
N GLU A 60 -4.74 -12.68 -9.86
CA GLU A 60 -3.86 -11.88 -10.70
C GLU A 60 -3.36 -10.63 -9.97
N CYS A 61 -2.14 -10.21 -10.31
CA CYS A 61 -1.62 -8.87 -10.04
C CYS A 61 -1.92 -8.01 -11.27
N GLY A 62 -3.19 -7.62 -11.39
CA GLY A 62 -3.73 -6.78 -12.46
C GLY A 62 -4.33 -5.49 -11.90
N GLU A 63 -5.23 -4.89 -12.67
CA GLU A 63 -5.80 -3.56 -12.39
C GLU A 63 -6.40 -3.45 -11.00
N GLU A 64 -7.35 -4.33 -10.65
CA GLU A 64 -8.01 -4.29 -9.35
C GLU A 64 -7.05 -4.48 -8.18
N THR A 65 -5.94 -5.20 -8.38
CA THR A 65 -4.86 -5.33 -7.39
C THR A 65 -4.12 -4.00 -7.22
N HIS A 66 -3.74 -3.34 -8.31
CA HIS A 66 -3.05 -2.05 -8.28
C HIS A 66 -3.92 -0.97 -7.64
N GLU A 67 -5.18 -0.87 -8.08
CA GLU A 67 -6.14 0.08 -7.53
C GLU A 67 -6.44 -0.20 -6.06
N SER A 68 -6.57 -1.47 -5.66
CA SER A 68 -6.76 -1.84 -4.25
C SER A 68 -5.57 -1.45 -3.38
N LEU A 69 -4.35 -1.61 -3.89
CA LEU A 69 -3.12 -1.17 -3.21
C LEU A 69 -3.10 0.36 -3.07
N ARG A 70 -3.38 1.10 -4.15
CA ARG A 70 -3.51 2.56 -4.13
C ARG A 70 -4.56 3.00 -3.11
N LEU A 71 -5.73 2.38 -3.10
CA LEU A 71 -6.83 2.74 -2.20
C LEU A 71 -6.43 2.63 -0.72
N THR A 72 -5.53 1.69 -0.36
CA THR A 72 -5.00 1.61 1.01
C THR A 72 -4.29 2.89 1.46
N PHE A 73 -3.53 3.53 0.56
CA PHE A 73 -2.83 4.77 0.84
C PHE A 73 -3.79 5.95 0.91
N HIS A 74 -4.70 6.06 -0.06
CA HIS A 74 -5.65 7.17 -0.15
C HIS A 74 -6.62 7.22 1.04
N ASP A 75 -7.01 6.06 1.59
CA ASP A 75 -7.74 5.98 2.87
C ASP A 75 -6.81 6.36 4.04
N ALA A 76 -5.66 5.70 4.15
CA ALA A 76 -4.82 5.78 5.35
C ALA A 76 -4.12 7.13 5.57
N ILE A 77 -3.72 7.84 4.52
CA ILE A 77 -2.94 9.08 4.62
C ILE A 77 -3.81 10.30 5.01
N GLY A 78 -5.13 10.15 4.99
CA GLY A 78 -6.13 11.07 5.54
C GLY A 78 -6.08 11.16 7.07
N PHE A 79 -4.90 11.48 7.61
CA PHE A 79 -4.59 11.54 9.04
C PHE A 79 -3.54 12.62 9.31
N SER A 80 -3.90 13.65 10.07
CA SER A 80 -3.05 14.79 10.41
C SER A 80 -3.08 15.11 11.91
N PRO A 81 -2.05 14.68 12.66
CA PRO A 81 -1.78 15.14 14.01
C PRO A 81 -1.62 16.66 14.11
N ALA A 82 -1.04 17.33 13.12
CA ALA A 82 -0.90 18.79 13.08
C ALA A 82 -2.28 19.49 13.12
N LEU A 83 -3.21 19.12 12.24
CA LEU A 83 -4.57 19.65 12.26
C LEU A 83 -5.27 19.37 13.60
N THR A 84 -5.07 18.17 14.14
CA THR A 84 -5.63 17.79 15.45
C THR A 84 -5.09 18.68 16.58
N ALA A 85 -3.79 18.99 16.57
CA ALA A 85 -3.16 19.89 17.54
C ALA A 85 -3.71 21.33 17.45
N GLU A 86 -4.13 21.75 16.26
CA GLU A 86 -4.83 23.02 16.00
C GLU A 86 -6.33 22.98 16.32
N ARG A 87 -6.82 21.89 16.92
CA ARG A 87 -8.24 21.65 17.26
C ARG A 87 -9.16 21.59 16.04
N GLN A 88 -8.61 21.20 14.90
CA GLN A 88 -9.36 20.84 13.71
C GLN A 88 -9.49 19.31 13.64
N PHE A 89 -10.43 18.80 12.85
CA PHE A 89 -10.48 17.37 12.56
C PHE A 89 -9.37 17.05 11.57
N GLY A 90 -8.44 16.16 11.95
CA GLY A 90 -7.29 15.78 11.12
C GLY A 90 -7.51 14.57 10.22
N GLY A 91 -8.71 14.01 10.16
CA GLY A 91 -8.97 12.74 9.48
C GLY A 91 -8.72 11.51 10.37
N GLY A 92 -9.33 10.38 10.02
CA GLY A 92 -9.34 9.14 10.80
C GLY A 92 -8.24 8.15 10.44
N GLY A 93 -7.49 8.40 9.37
CA GLY A 93 -6.51 7.46 8.81
C GLY A 93 -7.19 6.26 8.17
N ALA A 94 -6.64 5.06 8.38
CA ALA A 94 -7.17 3.83 7.79
C ALA A 94 -8.49 3.41 8.46
N ASP A 95 -9.58 4.14 8.21
CA ASP A 95 -10.90 3.96 8.80
C ASP A 95 -12.00 3.65 7.77
N GLY A 96 -11.67 3.64 6.47
CA GLY A 96 -12.62 3.44 5.39
C GLY A 96 -13.52 4.65 5.12
N SER A 97 -13.10 5.84 5.53
CA SER A 97 -13.80 7.10 5.28
C SER A 97 -13.93 7.37 3.79
N ILE A 98 -12.93 7.02 2.98
CA ILE A 98 -12.96 7.23 1.53
C ILE A 98 -14.10 6.46 0.83
N ILE A 99 -14.54 5.32 1.37
CA ILE A 99 -15.72 4.57 0.91
C ILE A 99 -16.99 5.10 1.59
N SER A 100 -16.95 5.30 2.91
CA SER A 100 -18.12 5.68 3.70
C SER A 100 -18.65 7.07 3.35
N PHE A 101 -17.75 7.96 2.92
CA PHE A 101 -18.00 9.33 2.52
C PHE A 101 -17.55 9.60 1.08
N GLU A 102 -17.67 8.60 0.20
CA GLU A 102 -17.20 8.67 -1.20
C GLU A 102 -17.65 9.95 -1.92
N SER A 103 -18.90 10.41 -1.71
CA SER A 103 -19.45 11.60 -2.37
C SER A 103 -18.70 12.91 -2.03
N ILE A 104 -17.87 12.89 -0.99
CA ILE A 104 -17.02 14.01 -0.57
C ILE A 104 -15.58 13.72 -1.00
N GLU A 105 -15.03 12.59 -0.58
CA GLU A 105 -13.59 12.33 -0.71
C GLU A 105 -13.16 12.03 -2.15
N THR A 106 -14.00 11.38 -2.97
CA THR A 106 -13.65 11.13 -4.38
C THR A 106 -13.76 12.39 -5.24
N ALA A 107 -14.31 13.48 -4.71
CA ALA A 107 -14.32 14.79 -5.37
C ALA A 107 -13.01 15.58 -5.17
N PHE A 108 -12.13 15.14 -4.27
CA PHE A 108 -10.81 15.75 -4.08
C PHE A 108 -9.93 15.44 -5.29
N HIS A 109 -9.16 16.43 -5.75
CA HIS A 109 -8.36 16.29 -6.97
C HIS A 109 -7.35 15.13 -6.86
N ALA A 110 -6.68 15.00 -5.71
CA ALA A 110 -5.73 13.93 -5.44
C ALA A 110 -6.36 12.52 -5.47
N ASN A 111 -7.68 12.41 -5.26
CA ASN A 111 -8.40 11.13 -5.26
C ASN A 111 -9.00 10.77 -6.62
N ASN A 112 -8.67 11.50 -7.70
CA ASN A 112 -9.22 11.20 -9.02
C ASN A 112 -8.98 9.72 -9.41
N GLY A 113 -10.02 9.05 -9.90
CA GLY A 113 -10.03 7.64 -10.31
C GLY A 113 -10.27 6.59 -9.22
N VAL A 114 -10.21 6.94 -7.93
CA VAL A 114 -10.43 5.92 -6.88
C VAL A 114 -11.89 5.44 -6.79
N ASP A 115 -12.82 6.17 -7.41
CA ASP A 115 -14.24 5.82 -7.39
C ASP A 115 -14.55 4.52 -8.16
N GLU A 116 -13.73 4.16 -9.16
CA GLU A 116 -13.87 2.89 -9.90
C GLU A 116 -13.72 1.70 -8.96
N ILE A 117 -12.54 1.55 -8.34
CA ILE A 117 -12.28 0.46 -7.39
C ILE A 117 -13.22 0.49 -6.18
N ILE A 118 -13.62 1.68 -5.69
CA ILE A 118 -14.61 1.79 -4.60
C ILE A 118 -15.94 1.17 -5.02
N ASN A 119 -16.41 1.45 -6.23
CA ASN A 119 -17.66 0.89 -6.75
C ASN A 119 -17.58 -0.63 -6.93
N VAL A 120 -16.40 -1.16 -7.29
CA VAL A 120 -16.16 -2.60 -7.39
C VAL A 120 -16.09 -3.26 -6.00
N GLN A 121 -15.49 -2.62 -5.00
CA GLN A 121 -15.30 -3.19 -3.66
C GLN A 121 -16.57 -3.17 -2.78
N LYS A 122 -17.45 -2.15 -2.92
CA LYS A 122 -18.66 -1.98 -2.07
C LYS A 122 -19.59 -3.20 -2.02
N PRO A 123 -19.90 -3.90 -3.13
CA PRO A 123 -20.69 -5.13 -3.10
C PRO A 123 -20.09 -6.22 -2.21
N PHE A 124 -18.76 -6.36 -2.16
CA PHE A 124 -18.08 -7.34 -1.32
C PHE A 124 -18.15 -6.96 0.15
N ILE A 125 -17.94 -5.67 0.48
CA ILE A 125 -18.12 -5.12 1.83
C ILE A 125 -19.51 -5.47 2.36
N ALA A 126 -20.54 -5.20 1.57
CA ALA A 126 -21.94 -5.49 1.93
C ALA A 126 -22.21 -7.01 2.05
N LYS A 127 -21.68 -7.82 1.14
CA LYS A 127 -21.86 -9.28 1.12
C LYS A 127 -21.24 -9.95 2.36
N HIS A 128 -20.07 -9.49 2.78
CA HIS A 128 -19.31 -10.07 3.90
C HIS A 128 -19.51 -9.36 5.23
N ASN A 129 -20.29 -8.27 5.26
CA ASN A 129 -20.56 -7.46 6.45
C ASN A 129 -19.27 -7.04 7.16
N MET A 130 -18.32 -6.51 6.39
CA MET A 130 -17.07 -5.94 6.88
C MET A 130 -17.19 -4.43 7.03
N THR A 131 -16.39 -3.84 7.92
CA THR A 131 -16.20 -2.38 7.90
C THR A 131 -15.38 -2.01 6.67
N ALA A 132 -15.60 -0.79 6.15
CA ALA A 132 -14.89 -0.34 4.95
C ALA A 132 -13.36 -0.33 5.17
N GLY A 133 -12.89 0.17 6.32
CA GLY A 133 -11.47 0.23 6.61
C GLY A 133 -10.80 -1.14 6.71
N ASP A 134 -11.47 -2.15 7.30
CA ASP A 134 -10.92 -3.51 7.32
C ASP A 134 -10.90 -4.15 5.93
N PHE A 135 -11.91 -3.86 5.11
CA PHE A 135 -11.98 -4.41 3.77
C PHE A 135 -10.90 -3.83 2.84
N ILE A 136 -10.72 -2.51 2.82
CA ILE A 136 -9.70 -1.84 1.99
C ILE A 136 -8.31 -2.43 2.27
N GLN A 137 -7.96 -2.54 3.55
CA GLN A 137 -6.64 -3.02 3.97
C GLN A 137 -6.48 -4.53 3.75
N LEU A 138 -7.57 -5.31 3.82
CA LEU A 138 -7.55 -6.73 3.45
C LEU A 138 -7.36 -6.90 1.94
N ALA A 139 -8.11 -6.15 1.12
CA ALA A 139 -8.05 -6.21 -0.33
C ALA A 139 -6.65 -5.84 -0.83
N GLY A 140 -6.07 -4.74 -0.34
CA GLY A 140 -4.70 -4.36 -0.66
C GLY A 140 -3.68 -5.43 -0.26
N ALA A 141 -3.78 -6.00 0.95
CA ALA A 141 -2.85 -7.04 1.40
C ALA A 141 -2.97 -8.36 0.62
N VAL A 142 -4.19 -8.76 0.24
CA VAL A 142 -4.45 -9.99 -0.54
C VAL A 142 -4.02 -9.78 -1.99
N GLY A 143 -4.47 -8.71 -2.64
CA GLY A 143 -4.14 -8.41 -4.04
C GLY A 143 -2.64 -8.27 -4.22
N PHE A 144 -1.96 -7.50 -3.36
CA PHE A 144 -0.51 -7.33 -3.44
C PHE A 144 0.25 -8.66 -3.26
N SER A 145 -0.30 -9.63 -2.51
CA SER A 145 0.31 -10.95 -2.38
C SER A 145 0.30 -11.79 -3.67
N ASN A 146 -0.48 -11.38 -4.68
CA ASN A 146 -0.50 -11.99 -6.00
C ASN A 146 0.67 -11.52 -6.88
N CYS A 147 1.27 -10.37 -6.57
CA CYS A 147 2.35 -9.80 -7.36
C CYS A 147 3.66 -10.57 -7.13
N ALA A 148 4.35 -10.88 -8.23
CA ALA A 148 5.60 -11.65 -8.15
C ALA A 148 6.65 -10.87 -7.35
N GLY A 149 7.24 -11.48 -6.32
CA GLY A 149 8.27 -10.83 -5.49
C GLY A 149 7.73 -9.99 -4.33
N ALA A 150 6.40 -9.79 -4.24
CA ALA A 150 5.81 -8.98 -3.17
C ALA A 150 6.03 -9.61 -1.78
N PRO A 151 6.33 -8.79 -0.76
CA PRO A 151 6.31 -9.26 0.61
C PRO A 151 4.88 -9.58 1.05
N ARG A 152 4.75 -10.45 2.06
CA ARG A 152 3.45 -10.69 2.69
C ARG A 152 3.18 -9.62 3.73
N LEU A 153 2.26 -8.72 3.44
CA LEU A 153 1.84 -7.66 4.36
C LEU A 153 1.15 -8.23 5.61
N GLU A 154 1.30 -7.52 6.73
CA GLU A 154 0.53 -7.80 7.93
C GLU A 154 -0.91 -7.31 7.74
N PHE A 155 -1.87 -8.12 8.16
CA PHE A 155 -3.27 -7.73 8.23
C PHE A 155 -3.76 -7.79 9.68
N LEU A 156 -4.23 -6.64 10.17
CA LEU A 156 -4.91 -6.49 11.46
C LEU A 156 -6.39 -6.21 11.21
N PHE A 157 -7.26 -6.83 12.01
CA PHE A 157 -8.71 -6.79 11.86
C PHE A 157 -9.38 -6.13 13.06
N GLY A 158 -10.34 -5.24 12.81
CA GLY A 158 -11.16 -4.59 13.84
C GLY A 158 -11.24 -3.07 13.74
N ARG A 159 -11.05 -2.47 12.56
CA ARG A 159 -11.26 -1.03 12.36
C ARG A 159 -12.74 -0.68 12.55
N PRO A 160 -13.06 0.36 13.34
CA PRO A 160 -14.44 0.83 13.45
C PRO A 160 -14.88 1.53 12.17
N GLU A 161 -16.19 1.74 12.02
CA GLU A 161 -16.73 2.58 10.96
C GLU A 161 -16.24 4.02 11.10
N ALA A 162 -15.87 4.64 9.97
CA ALA A 162 -15.55 6.05 9.90
C ALA A 162 -16.72 6.93 10.38
N THR A 163 -16.41 8.04 11.02
CA THR A 163 -17.43 8.94 11.61
C THR A 163 -17.50 10.31 10.95
N ALA A 164 -16.51 10.65 10.12
CA ALA A 164 -16.44 11.89 9.35
C ALA A 164 -15.55 11.67 8.11
N PRO A 165 -15.75 12.45 7.03
CA PRO A 165 -14.86 12.42 5.87
C PRO A 165 -13.48 12.99 6.23
N SER A 166 -12.43 12.48 5.58
CA SER A 166 -11.10 13.08 5.62
C SER A 166 -11.12 14.55 5.15
N PRO A 167 -10.33 15.45 5.77
CA PRO A 167 -10.02 16.75 5.17
C PRO A 167 -9.35 16.60 3.80
N ASP A 168 -9.66 17.51 2.88
CA ASP A 168 -8.94 17.63 1.60
C ASP A 168 -7.47 18.05 1.83
N LEU A 169 -6.65 17.93 0.78
CA LEU A 169 -5.21 18.31 0.74
C LEU A 169 -4.31 17.50 1.67
N LEU A 170 -4.78 16.34 2.15
CA LEU A 170 -3.98 15.41 2.95
C LEU A 170 -3.28 14.31 2.12
N VAL A 171 -3.73 14.08 0.89
CA VAL A 171 -3.13 13.15 -0.07
C VAL A 171 -2.14 13.93 -0.95
N PRO A 172 -0.85 13.55 -1.01
CA PRO A 172 0.14 14.19 -1.88
C PRO A 172 -0.21 14.08 -3.37
N GLU A 173 0.19 15.09 -4.13
CA GLU A 173 -0.05 15.16 -5.58
C GLU A 173 1.24 14.96 -6.37
N PRO A 174 1.20 14.45 -7.61
CA PRO A 174 2.40 14.14 -8.38
C PRO A 174 3.21 15.38 -8.79
N PHE A 175 2.67 16.59 -8.59
CA PHE A 175 3.33 17.87 -8.84
C PHE A 175 3.73 18.61 -7.57
N ASP A 176 3.53 18.01 -6.39
CA ASP A 176 4.04 18.55 -5.14
C ASP A 176 5.57 18.51 -5.10
N THR A 177 6.19 19.46 -4.40
CA THR A 177 7.63 19.41 -4.19
C THR A 177 7.99 18.29 -3.22
N VAL A 178 9.19 17.72 -3.35
CA VAL A 178 9.72 16.72 -2.40
C VAL A 178 9.62 17.19 -0.95
N ASP A 179 9.93 18.47 -0.67
CA ASP A 179 9.79 19.05 0.68
C ASP A 179 8.34 19.01 1.19
N HIS A 180 7.34 19.26 0.33
CA HIS A 180 5.93 19.19 0.69
C HIS A 180 5.50 17.75 0.98
N ILE A 181 5.88 16.82 0.10
CA ILE A 181 5.59 15.39 0.25
C ILE A 181 6.20 14.87 1.56
N LEU A 182 7.50 15.11 1.80
CA LEU A 182 8.17 14.66 3.01
C LEU A 182 7.58 15.30 4.27
N ALA A 183 7.16 16.57 4.22
CA ALA A 183 6.48 17.21 5.35
C ALA A 183 5.09 16.58 5.62
N ARG A 184 4.33 16.25 4.56
CA ARG A 184 3.02 15.60 4.69
C ARG A 184 3.14 14.20 5.29
N PHE A 185 4.08 13.40 4.79
CA PHE A 185 4.37 12.08 5.34
C PHE A 185 4.91 12.15 6.78
N ALA A 186 5.74 13.13 7.10
CA ALA A 186 6.25 13.34 8.46
C ALA A 186 5.12 13.67 9.46
N ASP A 187 4.13 14.48 9.05
CA ASP A 187 2.93 14.72 9.86
C ASP A 187 2.14 13.42 10.10
N ALA A 188 2.01 12.56 9.08
CA ALA A 188 1.41 11.24 9.21
C ALA A 188 2.28 10.20 9.97
N GLY A 189 3.53 10.55 10.31
CA GLY A 189 4.42 9.75 11.15
C GLY A 189 5.51 8.95 10.44
N PHE A 190 5.80 9.24 9.16
CA PHE A 190 6.80 8.53 8.37
C PHE A 190 8.11 9.30 8.23
N THR A 191 9.24 8.58 8.19
CA THR A 191 10.55 9.15 7.81
C THR A 191 10.71 9.19 6.28
N PRO A 192 11.64 10.00 5.75
CA PRO A 192 11.93 10.01 4.31
C PRO A 192 12.28 8.63 3.73
N GLU A 193 13.02 7.80 4.48
CA GLU A 193 13.34 6.43 4.06
C GLU A 193 12.08 5.54 3.99
N GLU A 194 11.11 5.75 4.88
CA GLU A 194 9.83 5.06 4.84
C GLU A 194 8.96 5.54 3.67
N VAL A 195 9.04 6.82 3.30
CA VAL A 195 8.39 7.34 2.08
C VAL A 195 8.93 6.63 0.84
N VAL A 196 10.26 6.53 0.70
CA VAL A 196 10.88 5.80 -0.41
C VAL A 196 10.49 4.32 -0.41
N ALA A 197 10.39 3.69 0.77
CA ALA A 197 9.93 2.31 0.89
C ALA A 197 8.47 2.14 0.45
N LEU A 198 7.58 3.10 0.72
CA LEU A 198 6.18 3.07 0.30
C LEU A 198 5.99 3.34 -1.19
N ILE A 199 6.83 4.19 -1.79
CA ILE A 199 6.85 4.43 -3.25
C ILE A 199 7.23 3.17 -4.03
N ALA A 200 7.83 2.15 -3.40
CA ALA A 200 8.01 0.85 -4.03
C ALA A 200 6.70 0.26 -4.59
N SER A 201 5.54 0.65 -4.03
CA SER A 201 4.22 0.30 -4.59
C SER A 201 4.05 0.67 -6.07
N HIS A 202 4.76 1.69 -6.55
CA HIS A 202 4.76 2.08 -7.97
C HIS A 202 5.39 1.02 -8.89
N SER A 203 6.09 0.02 -8.36
CA SER A 203 6.57 -1.16 -9.13
C SER A 203 5.42 -2.08 -9.57
N THR A 204 4.24 -1.95 -8.95
CA THR A 204 3.03 -2.67 -9.34
C THR A 204 1.87 -1.70 -9.50
N ALA A 205 2.02 -0.73 -10.41
CA ALA A 205 1.04 0.32 -10.61
C ALA A 205 1.08 0.91 -12.03
N ALA A 206 -0.02 1.59 -12.37
CA ALA A 206 -0.21 2.35 -13.59
C ALA A 206 -1.01 3.64 -13.30
N ALA A 207 -1.07 4.54 -14.29
CA ALA A 207 -1.84 5.77 -14.21
C ALA A 207 -2.91 5.85 -15.32
N ASP A 208 -4.13 6.21 -14.91
CA ASP A 208 -5.25 6.43 -15.82
C ASP A 208 -5.53 7.89 -16.14
N HIS A 209 -5.28 8.77 -15.17
CA HIS A 209 -5.79 10.14 -15.20
C HIS A 209 -4.71 11.22 -15.30
N VAL A 210 -3.43 10.85 -15.26
CA VAL A 210 -2.32 11.79 -15.49
C VAL A 210 -2.31 12.21 -16.96
N ASP A 211 -2.34 11.24 -17.88
CA ASP A 211 -2.63 11.46 -19.30
C ASP A 211 -3.89 10.67 -19.70
N PRO A 212 -5.06 11.33 -19.80
CA PRO A 212 -6.32 10.68 -20.16
C PRO A 212 -6.36 10.03 -21.57
N SER A 213 -5.36 10.25 -22.42
CA SER A 213 -5.29 9.63 -23.75
C SER A 213 -4.72 8.21 -23.74
N ILE A 214 -4.09 7.79 -22.64
CA ILE A 214 -3.39 6.52 -22.47
C ILE A 214 -3.61 5.92 -21.07
N PRO A 215 -4.86 5.61 -20.67
CA PRO A 215 -5.11 4.98 -19.38
C PRO A 215 -4.45 3.61 -19.28
N GLY A 216 -4.09 3.21 -18.05
CA GLY A 216 -3.38 1.97 -17.74
C GLY A 216 -1.89 2.00 -18.10
N THR A 217 -1.27 3.18 -18.23
CA THR A 217 0.16 3.26 -18.55
C THR A 217 1.00 3.05 -17.28
N PRO A 218 1.88 2.03 -17.23
CA PRO A 218 2.64 1.67 -16.03
C PRO A 218 3.78 2.65 -15.71
N PHE A 219 4.19 2.66 -14.44
CA PHE A 219 5.35 3.44 -13.97
C PHE A 219 6.70 2.73 -14.18
N ASP A 220 6.69 1.42 -14.42
CA ASP A 220 7.88 0.66 -14.80
C ASP A 220 7.56 -0.43 -15.85
N SER A 221 8.61 -1.05 -16.38
CA SER A 221 8.49 -2.07 -17.43
C SER A 221 7.96 -3.44 -16.96
N THR A 222 7.72 -3.63 -15.66
CA THR A 222 7.43 -4.91 -15.01
C THR A 222 6.24 -4.84 -14.05
N PHE A 223 5.24 -4.00 -14.35
CA PHE A 223 4.10 -3.64 -13.49
C PHE A 223 3.28 -4.77 -12.83
N SER A 224 3.46 -6.05 -13.17
CA SER A 224 2.86 -7.19 -12.46
C SER A 224 3.81 -7.87 -11.45
N SER A 225 5.03 -7.34 -11.29
CA SER A 225 6.11 -7.87 -10.46
C SER A 225 6.60 -6.77 -9.52
N PHE A 226 6.57 -7.04 -8.22
CA PHE A 226 7.15 -6.16 -7.23
C PHE A 226 8.66 -6.38 -7.17
N ASP A 227 9.39 -5.58 -7.94
CA ASP A 227 10.85 -5.63 -8.00
C ASP A 227 11.48 -4.25 -7.74
N SER A 228 12.51 -3.87 -8.48
CA SER A 228 13.18 -2.58 -8.30
C SER A 228 13.33 -1.81 -9.61
N GLN A 229 12.60 -2.22 -10.66
CA GLN A 229 12.64 -1.56 -11.95
C GLN A 229 12.18 -0.12 -11.85
N VAL A 230 11.11 0.19 -11.11
CA VAL A 230 10.71 1.59 -10.85
C VAL A 230 11.89 2.44 -10.33
N PHE A 231 12.67 1.96 -9.36
CA PHE A 231 13.81 2.71 -8.81
C PHE A 231 14.98 2.87 -9.80
N ILE A 232 15.12 1.95 -10.75
CA ILE A 232 16.14 2.02 -11.80
C ILE A 232 15.68 2.93 -12.93
N GLU A 233 14.44 2.77 -13.37
CA GLU A 233 13.86 3.40 -14.55
C GLU A 233 13.62 4.88 -14.30
N VAL A 234 13.15 5.30 -13.11
CA VAL A 234 13.00 6.74 -12.77
C VAL A 234 14.33 7.50 -12.87
N GLN A 235 15.46 6.83 -12.59
CA GLN A 235 16.80 7.41 -12.65
C GLN A 235 17.36 7.54 -14.08
N LEU A 236 16.71 6.92 -15.07
CA LEU A 236 17.08 7.08 -16.47
C LEU A 236 16.69 8.48 -16.98
N ARG A 237 17.43 8.96 -17.98
CA ARG A 237 17.12 10.22 -18.65
C ARG A 237 15.78 10.10 -19.40
N GLY A 238 14.82 10.96 -19.08
CA GLY A 238 13.60 11.14 -19.86
C GLY A 238 13.90 11.54 -21.31
N THR A 239 13.16 10.97 -22.26
CA THR A 239 13.35 11.25 -23.69
C THR A 239 12.06 11.43 -24.49
N LEU A 240 10.91 11.10 -23.91
CA LEU A 240 9.60 11.20 -24.57
C LEU A 240 8.47 11.27 -23.54
N PHE A 241 7.32 11.77 -23.96
CA PHE A 241 6.04 11.48 -23.30
C PHE A 241 5.40 10.28 -24.01
N PRO A 242 4.89 9.26 -23.29
CA PRO A 242 4.28 8.08 -23.91
C PRO A 242 2.99 8.42 -24.68
N GLY A 243 2.29 9.48 -24.28
CA GLY A 243 1.08 9.99 -24.93
C GLY A 243 1.25 11.45 -25.37
N THR A 244 0.44 12.33 -24.78
CA THR A 244 0.50 13.78 -24.92
C THR A 244 1.48 14.40 -23.93
N GLY A 245 2.04 15.56 -24.24
CA GLY A 245 2.91 16.30 -23.31
C GLY A 245 2.18 17.49 -22.70
N GLY A 246 2.67 17.96 -21.55
CA GLY A 246 2.13 19.14 -20.85
C GLY A 246 1.02 18.82 -19.85
N ASN A 247 0.86 17.56 -19.45
CA ASN A 247 0.00 17.16 -18.35
C ASN A 247 0.65 17.54 -17.01
N GLN A 248 -0.16 18.00 -16.06
CA GLN A 248 0.36 18.43 -14.76
C GLN A 248 0.83 17.23 -13.94
N GLY A 249 2.06 17.29 -13.41
CA GLY A 249 2.65 16.18 -12.64
C GLY A 249 3.23 15.06 -13.49
N GLU A 250 3.32 15.23 -14.83
CA GLU A 250 4.01 14.30 -15.72
C GLU A 250 5.33 14.90 -16.23
N VAL A 251 6.36 14.07 -16.34
CA VAL A 251 7.65 14.42 -16.97
C VAL A 251 8.02 13.39 -18.05
N GLU A 252 9.01 13.70 -18.88
CA GLU A 252 9.47 12.76 -19.90
C GLU A 252 9.94 11.44 -19.27
N SER A 253 9.43 10.34 -19.81
CA SER A 253 9.75 8.95 -19.49
C SER A 253 10.95 8.45 -20.32
N PRO A 254 11.71 7.44 -19.85
CA PRO A 254 12.87 6.90 -20.55
C PRO A 254 12.48 5.82 -21.57
N LEU A 255 11.31 5.21 -21.44
CA LEU A 255 10.86 4.07 -22.24
C LEU A 255 9.52 4.36 -22.93
N ARG A 256 9.28 3.67 -24.05
CA ARG A 256 7.98 3.75 -24.73
C ARG A 256 6.96 2.91 -23.97
N GLY A 257 5.81 3.52 -23.65
CA GLY A 257 4.74 2.85 -22.91
C GLY A 257 4.94 2.86 -21.40
N GLU A 258 5.88 3.66 -20.88
CA GLU A 258 6.05 3.96 -19.46
C GLU A 258 5.69 5.43 -19.25
N ILE A 259 4.95 5.76 -18.19
CA ILE A 259 4.67 7.13 -17.76
C ILE A 259 5.49 7.44 -16.51
N ARG A 260 5.94 8.69 -16.36
CA ARG A 260 6.75 9.10 -15.21
C ARG A 260 6.13 10.29 -14.51
N LEU A 261 5.84 10.12 -13.22
CA LEU A 261 5.38 11.20 -12.36
C LEU A 261 6.53 12.16 -12.04
N GLN A 262 6.21 13.44 -11.94
CA GLN A 262 7.19 14.46 -11.57
C GLN A 262 7.74 14.21 -10.15
N SER A 263 6.88 13.86 -9.20
CA SER A 263 7.25 13.55 -7.81
C SER A 263 8.23 12.39 -7.66
N ASP A 264 8.19 11.40 -8.57
CA ASP A 264 9.08 10.24 -8.53
C ASP A 264 10.43 10.52 -9.21
N HIS A 265 10.46 11.52 -10.09
CA HIS A 265 11.64 11.96 -10.81
C HIS A 265 12.53 12.91 -9.98
N ASP A 266 11.90 13.85 -9.28
CA ASP A 266 12.56 14.96 -8.56
C ASP A 266 13.33 14.51 -7.30
#